data_AF-A0A1V6FR27-F1
#
_entry.id   AF-A0A1V6FR27-F1
#
_cell.length_a   1.000
_cell.length_b   1.000
_cell.length_c   1.000
_cell.angle_alpha   90.00
_cell.angle_beta   90.00
_cell.angle_gamma   90.00
#
_symmetry.space_group_name_H-M   'P 1'
#
loop_
_entity.id
_entity.type
_entity.pdbx_description
1 polymer ?
#
loop_
_entity_poly.entity_id
_entity_poly.type
_entity_poly.pdbx_seq_one_letter_code
_entity_poly.pdbx_strand_id
1 'polypeptide(L)'
;MEQKEQNLDFMERVADAYLHPCTEMSGSLRAVAQKFGITRTKVRKILITLGAMESPLPEEALVLQQEGHSVCEIAERLGLSVATVSTYLPYATVMYKGEVRSASAMRQDAFRSRLATIASKQVGIFHRKNNIDEETTAMTKRQKTTKVVRLKLELQGIDDEYLAVLRQYCGAKDGYSREILAPAEMTLHGLHYAIMRLFGWLNGHLHRFSLPQKSMDALTHGKFSDYLRLVGLYFRSPVDVEEQDIFWDDDYEGEASFRNWLRKKYTAPFHFLGVSEQFMAVRRTASVFIKENRTLQVIPSEKRVGYVRKQLDDIKLDEAVTTLNGGLEDLVERLTLEEILSEKPATPEMISQLCREADMCFERNIKALDETVVKILKMKVSDAIAHRLMANAMLPLNPKVLPLTDNLTYEFDFGDGWEIRISLENVYDSDNTGDEKLSGQVKQVMETGRPLCIAMDGNLPLVQDVGGIHGYCDFLKTINGKDADSRQEMLEWARGLGWTGRRQTPEKLL
;
A
#
# COMPACT_ATOMS: atom_id res chain seq x y z
N MET A 1 -0.58 -23.85 8.31
CA MET A 1 -1.38 -25.06 8.01
C MET A 1 -2.82 -24.90 8.45
N GLU A 2 -3.05 -24.47 9.68
CA GLU A 2 -4.38 -24.29 10.29
C GLU A 2 -5.38 -23.45 9.45
N GLN A 3 -4.94 -22.34 8.85
CA GLN A 3 -5.81 -21.48 8.02
C GLN A 3 -6.14 -22.07 6.64
N LYS A 4 -5.32 -22.99 6.10
CA LYS A 4 -5.63 -23.69 4.84
C LYS A 4 -6.70 -24.78 5.08
N GLU A 5 -6.61 -25.49 6.19
CA GLU A 5 -7.60 -26.51 6.58
C GLU A 5 -8.97 -25.88 6.90
N GLN A 6 -8.99 -24.76 7.63
CA GLN A 6 -10.24 -24.02 7.92
C GLN A 6 -10.90 -23.43 6.67
N ASN A 7 -10.11 -22.99 5.70
CA ASN A 7 -10.65 -22.51 4.42
C ASN A 7 -11.28 -23.64 3.60
N LEU A 8 -10.72 -24.85 3.65
CA LEU A 8 -11.26 -26.02 2.96
C LEU A 8 -12.59 -26.47 3.60
N ASP A 9 -12.66 -26.55 4.93
CA ASP A 9 -13.90 -26.87 5.67
C ASP A 9 -15.05 -25.91 5.32
N PHE A 10 -14.77 -24.61 5.26
CA PHE A 10 -15.78 -23.62 4.86
C PHE A 10 -16.21 -23.80 3.40
N MET A 11 -15.28 -24.08 2.48
CA MET A 11 -15.62 -24.37 1.08
C MET A 11 -16.52 -25.61 0.99
N GLU A 12 -16.19 -26.67 1.73
CA GLU A 12 -16.97 -27.91 1.76
C GLU A 12 -18.38 -27.67 2.31
N ARG A 13 -18.55 -26.86 3.37
CA ARG A 13 -19.88 -26.46 3.87
C ARG A 13 -20.69 -25.65 2.87
N VAL A 14 -20.04 -24.76 2.10
CA VAL A 14 -20.71 -24.00 1.02
C VAL A 14 -21.15 -24.93 -0.12
N ALA A 15 -20.29 -25.89 -0.49
CA ALA A 15 -20.62 -26.89 -1.52
C ALA A 15 -21.72 -27.86 -1.08
N ASP A 16 -21.66 -28.35 0.16
CA ASP A 16 -22.68 -29.20 0.78
C ASP A 16 -24.04 -28.50 0.79
N ALA A 17 -24.10 -27.23 1.19
CA ALA A 17 -25.34 -26.45 1.16
C ALA A 17 -25.91 -26.21 -0.25
N TYR A 18 -25.08 -26.32 -1.29
CA TYR A 18 -25.50 -26.23 -2.68
C TYR A 18 -25.97 -27.59 -3.23
N LEU A 19 -25.25 -28.67 -2.92
CA LEU A 19 -25.50 -30.04 -3.41
C LEU A 19 -26.62 -30.76 -2.63
N HIS A 20 -26.79 -30.43 -1.34
CA HIS A 20 -27.71 -31.09 -0.42
C HIS A 20 -28.63 -30.08 0.31
N PRO A 21 -29.50 -29.37 -0.42
CA PRO A 21 -30.39 -28.38 0.17
C PRO A 21 -31.43 -29.03 1.11
N CYS A 22 -31.51 -28.59 2.37
CA CYS A 22 -32.63 -28.92 3.25
C CYS A 22 -33.94 -28.33 2.69
N THR A 23 -35.03 -29.06 2.87
CA THR A 23 -36.31 -29.06 2.12
C THR A 23 -37.13 -27.76 2.06
N GLU A 24 -36.58 -26.60 2.43
CA GLU A 24 -37.28 -25.30 2.33
C GLU A 24 -36.53 -24.22 1.54
N MET A 25 -35.28 -24.46 1.11
CA MET A 25 -34.57 -23.54 0.22
C MET A 25 -33.93 -24.27 -0.96
N SER A 26 -34.31 -23.91 -2.19
CA SER A 26 -33.69 -24.42 -3.41
C SER A 26 -32.16 -24.20 -3.40
N GLY A 27 -31.38 -25.18 -3.86
CA GLY A 27 -29.92 -25.13 -4.05
C GLY A 27 -29.46 -24.13 -5.11
N SER A 28 -29.93 -22.89 -5.02
CA SER A 28 -29.58 -21.79 -5.90
C SER A 28 -28.39 -21.02 -5.34
N LEU A 29 -27.55 -20.48 -6.23
CA LEU A 29 -26.42 -19.61 -5.86
C LEU A 29 -26.86 -18.43 -4.97
N ARG A 30 -28.09 -17.94 -5.15
CA ARG A 30 -28.67 -16.84 -4.36
C ARG A 30 -28.97 -17.27 -2.92
N ALA A 31 -29.58 -18.43 -2.73
CA ALA A 31 -29.92 -18.93 -1.40
C ALA A 31 -28.66 -19.26 -0.59
N VAL A 32 -27.65 -19.87 -1.23
CA VAL A 32 -26.36 -20.15 -0.61
C VAL A 32 -25.60 -18.86 -0.29
N ALA A 33 -25.58 -17.88 -1.20
CA ALA A 33 -24.97 -16.56 -0.95
C ALA A 33 -25.57 -15.87 0.29
N GLN A 34 -26.91 -15.91 0.42
CA GLN A 34 -27.62 -15.36 1.56
C GLN A 34 -27.33 -16.13 2.86
N LYS A 35 -27.30 -17.47 2.81
CA LYS A 35 -27.01 -18.33 3.97
C LYS A 35 -25.63 -18.07 4.57
N PHE A 36 -24.62 -17.86 3.73
CA PHE A 36 -23.22 -17.70 4.15
C PHE A 36 -22.71 -16.24 4.16
N GLY A 37 -23.56 -15.25 3.84
CA GLY A 37 -23.18 -13.84 3.84
C GLY A 37 -22.08 -13.48 2.83
N ILE A 38 -22.01 -14.19 1.70
CA ILE A 38 -21.00 -14.00 0.65
C ILE A 38 -21.64 -13.65 -0.69
N THR A 39 -20.88 -13.09 -1.62
CA THR A 39 -21.41 -12.74 -2.96
C THR A 39 -21.70 -13.99 -3.79
N ARG A 40 -22.64 -13.89 -4.74
CA ARG A 40 -22.96 -14.99 -5.68
C ARG A 40 -21.75 -15.44 -6.50
N THR A 41 -20.89 -14.50 -6.89
CA THR A 41 -19.62 -14.77 -7.57
C THR A 41 -18.71 -15.62 -6.70
N LYS A 42 -18.64 -15.33 -5.41
CA LYS A 42 -17.82 -16.09 -4.46
C LYS A 42 -18.34 -17.51 -4.24
N VAL A 43 -19.66 -17.69 -4.07
CA VAL A 43 -20.29 -19.02 -4.03
C VAL A 43 -19.92 -19.82 -5.28
N ARG A 44 -20.07 -19.21 -6.46
CA ARG A 44 -19.76 -19.85 -7.74
C ARG A 44 -18.30 -20.29 -7.84
N LYS A 45 -17.34 -19.43 -7.49
CA LYS A 45 -15.91 -19.77 -7.51
C LYS A 45 -15.58 -20.93 -6.56
N ILE A 46 -16.20 -20.97 -5.36
CA ILE A 46 -16.03 -22.08 -4.42
C ILE A 46 -16.50 -23.40 -5.04
N LEU A 47 -17.69 -23.40 -5.65
CA LEU A 47 -18.26 -24.60 -6.27
C LEU A 47 -17.40 -25.09 -7.44
N ILE A 48 -16.87 -24.18 -8.25
CA ILE A 48 -15.94 -24.53 -9.34
C ILE A 48 -14.63 -25.09 -8.79
N THR A 49 -14.09 -24.47 -7.74
CA THR A 49 -12.82 -24.88 -7.11
C THR A 49 -12.90 -26.29 -6.51
N LEU A 50 -14.04 -26.65 -5.92
CA LEU A 50 -14.27 -27.99 -5.34
C LEU A 50 -14.83 -29.02 -6.34
N GLY A 51 -15.00 -28.65 -7.62
CA GLY A 51 -15.58 -29.54 -8.63
C GLY A 51 -17.08 -29.81 -8.46
N ALA A 52 -17.78 -29.05 -7.60
CA ALA A 52 -19.24 -29.10 -7.43
C ALA A 52 -20.00 -28.38 -8.56
N MET A 53 -19.29 -27.62 -9.40
CA MET A 53 -19.80 -26.94 -10.59
C MET A 53 -18.72 -26.91 -11.67
N GLU A 54 -19.08 -27.17 -12.93
CA GLU A 54 -18.13 -27.03 -14.03
C GLU A 54 -17.86 -25.55 -14.37
N SER A 55 -16.61 -25.23 -14.67
CA SER A 55 -16.28 -23.90 -15.20
C SER A 55 -16.64 -23.85 -16.69
N PRO A 56 -17.35 -22.79 -17.16
CA PRO A 56 -17.57 -22.57 -18.58
C PRO A 56 -16.34 -21.99 -19.31
N LEU A 57 -15.20 -21.80 -18.62
CA LEU A 57 -13.98 -21.32 -19.26
C LEU A 57 -13.33 -22.43 -20.10
N PRO A 58 -12.64 -22.07 -21.20
CA PRO A 58 -11.78 -23.01 -21.91
C PRO A 58 -10.74 -23.64 -20.97
N GLU A 59 -10.38 -24.90 -21.20
CA GLU A 59 -9.36 -25.61 -20.41
C GLU A 59 -8.01 -24.85 -20.41
N GLU A 60 -7.72 -24.14 -21.49
CA GLU A 60 -6.57 -23.23 -21.63
C GLU A 60 -6.54 -22.14 -20.54
N ALA A 61 -7.68 -21.65 -20.05
CA ALA A 61 -7.74 -20.67 -18.96
C ALA A 61 -7.18 -21.21 -17.64
N LEU A 62 -7.43 -22.49 -17.38
CA LEU A 62 -6.94 -23.18 -16.18
C LEU A 62 -5.44 -23.45 -16.27
N VAL A 63 -4.96 -23.80 -17.47
CA VAL A 63 -3.53 -23.96 -17.75
C VAL A 63 -2.80 -22.63 -17.54
N LEU A 64 -3.30 -21.54 -18.13
CA LEU A 64 -2.67 -20.21 -17.98
C LEU A 64 -2.65 -19.76 -16.51
N GLN A 65 -3.70 -20.06 -15.74
CA GLN A 65 -3.71 -19.79 -14.30
C GLN A 65 -2.65 -20.61 -13.55
N GLN A 66 -2.49 -21.90 -13.87
CA GLN A 66 -1.45 -22.75 -13.28
C GLN A 66 -0.04 -22.30 -13.66
N GLU A 67 0.11 -21.63 -14.81
CA GLU A 67 1.35 -20.98 -15.26
C GLU A 67 1.61 -19.63 -14.59
N GLY A 68 0.72 -19.17 -13.70
CA GLY A 68 0.87 -17.94 -12.92
C GLY A 68 0.41 -16.68 -13.64
N HIS A 69 -0.26 -16.79 -14.80
CA HIS A 69 -0.78 -15.64 -15.52
C HIS A 69 -1.87 -14.91 -14.73
N SER A 70 -1.85 -13.58 -14.82
CA SER A 70 -2.88 -12.76 -14.19
C SER A 70 -4.24 -12.97 -14.86
N VAL A 71 -5.33 -12.64 -14.16
CA VAL A 71 -6.69 -12.72 -14.74
C VAL A 71 -6.81 -11.86 -16.01
N CYS A 72 -6.10 -10.73 -16.06
CA CYS A 72 -6.06 -9.84 -17.22
C CYS A 72 -5.34 -10.50 -18.40
N GLU A 73 -4.18 -11.11 -18.17
CA GLU A 73 -3.43 -11.82 -19.22
C GLU A 73 -4.21 -13.01 -19.77
N ILE A 74 -4.91 -13.76 -18.90
CA ILE A 74 -5.77 -14.88 -19.30
C ILE A 74 -6.93 -14.37 -20.16
N ALA A 75 -7.57 -13.27 -19.76
CA ALA A 75 -8.68 -12.68 -20.49
C ALA A 75 -8.26 -12.20 -21.89
N GLU A 76 -7.13 -11.49 -21.97
CA GLU A 76 -6.56 -11.01 -23.23
C GLU A 76 -6.22 -12.17 -24.17
N ARG A 77 -5.52 -13.18 -23.65
CA ARG A 77 -5.05 -14.33 -24.45
C ARG A 77 -6.19 -15.19 -24.99
N LEU A 78 -7.30 -15.26 -24.26
CA LEU A 78 -8.47 -16.04 -24.65
C LEU A 78 -9.55 -15.21 -25.36
N GLY A 79 -9.36 -13.90 -25.51
CA GLY A 79 -10.37 -13.01 -26.07
C GLY A 79 -11.66 -12.97 -25.24
N LEU A 80 -11.56 -13.18 -23.93
CA LEU A 80 -12.69 -13.18 -22.98
C LEU A 80 -12.67 -11.88 -22.17
N SER A 81 -13.81 -11.51 -21.57
CA SER A 81 -13.81 -10.40 -20.62
C SER A 81 -13.11 -10.80 -19.31
N VAL A 82 -12.38 -9.87 -18.69
CA VAL A 82 -11.77 -10.06 -17.37
C VAL A 82 -12.82 -10.46 -16.33
N ALA A 83 -14.04 -9.92 -16.43
CA ALA A 83 -15.17 -10.28 -15.57
C ALA A 83 -15.57 -11.75 -15.73
N THR A 84 -15.59 -12.27 -16.97
CA THR A 84 -15.85 -13.68 -17.25
C THR A 84 -14.75 -14.55 -16.65
N VAL A 85 -13.48 -14.25 -16.90
CA VAL A 85 -12.37 -15.02 -16.34
C VAL A 85 -12.40 -14.96 -14.80
N SER A 86 -12.51 -13.78 -14.21
CA SER A 86 -12.58 -13.58 -12.75
C SER A 86 -13.72 -14.37 -12.09
N THR A 87 -14.90 -14.43 -12.74
CA THR A 87 -16.10 -15.09 -12.22
C THR A 87 -16.02 -16.62 -12.26
N TYR A 88 -15.35 -17.18 -13.26
CA TYR A 88 -15.41 -18.60 -13.58
C TYR A 88 -14.08 -19.34 -13.40
N LEU A 89 -12.98 -18.62 -13.12
CA LEU A 89 -11.68 -19.20 -12.84
C LEU A 89 -11.61 -19.68 -11.37
N PRO A 90 -11.16 -20.91 -11.09
CA PRO A 90 -11.08 -21.47 -9.73
C PRO A 90 -10.07 -20.71 -8.85
N TYR A 91 -10.08 -20.95 -7.54
CA TYR A 91 -9.07 -20.37 -6.64
C TYR A 91 -7.71 -21.06 -6.84
N ALA A 92 -6.67 -20.27 -7.06
CA ALA A 92 -5.32 -20.78 -7.33
C ALA A 92 -4.64 -21.38 -6.08
N THR A 93 -4.85 -20.87 -4.86
CA THR A 93 -4.26 -21.52 -3.66
C THR A 93 -4.75 -21.10 -2.27
N VAL A 94 -5.48 -20.00 -2.07
CA VAL A 94 -6.07 -19.65 -0.75
C VAL A 94 -7.31 -18.78 -0.99
N MET A 95 -8.37 -18.99 -0.20
CA MET A 95 -9.58 -18.18 -0.31
C MET A 95 -9.33 -16.74 0.18
N TYR A 96 -9.64 -15.74 -0.65
CA TYR A 96 -9.70 -14.35 -0.22
C TYR A 96 -11.00 -14.13 0.61
N LYS A 97 -10.86 -13.73 1.88
CA LYS A 97 -11.92 -13.61 2.92
C LYS A 97 -12.57 -14.94 3.35
N GLY A 98 -11.80 -15.93 3.81
CA GLY A 98 -12.36 -17.09 4.52
C GLY A 98 -13.05 -16.72 5.83
N GLU A 99 -13.64 -17.70 6.53
CA GLU A 99 -14.26 -17.50 7.86
C GLU A 99 -13.27 -16.93 8.88
N VAL A 100 -11.98 -17.27 8.75
CA VAL A 100 -10.89 -16.56 9.43
C VAL A 100 -10.46 -15.40 8.56
N ARG A 101 -11.02 -14.23 8.89
CA ARG A 101 -10.53 -12.94 8.40
C ARG A 101 -9.04 -12.80 8.75
N SER A 102 -8.21 -12.42 7.80
CA SER A 102 -6.86 -11.95 8.13
C SER A 102 -6.94 -10.77 9.10
N ALA A 103 -5.92 -10.57 9.92
CA ALA A 103 -5.86 -9.41 10.83
C ALA A 103 -6.00 -8.09 10.05
N SER A 104 -5.42 -8.01 8.85
CA SER A 104 -5.65 -6.95 7.88
C SER A 104 -7.12 -6.77 7.48
N ALA A 105 -7.87 -7.84 7.17
CA ALA A 105 -9.29 -7.77 6.83
C ALA A 105 -10.18 -7.41 8.04
N MET A 106 -9.79 -7.82 9.26
CA MET A 106 -10.44 -7.38 10.51
C MET A 106 -10.21 -5.89 10.76
N ARG A 107 -8.97 -5.42 10.56
CA ARG A 107 -8.58 -4.01 10.68
C ARG A 107 -9.34 -3.15 9.67
N GLN A 108 -9.42 -3.59 8.41
CA GLN A 108 -10.20 -2.94 7.35
C GLN A 108 -11.64 -2.71 7.76
N ASP A 109 -12.31 -3.76 8.24
CA ASP A 109 -13.71 -3.63 8.62
C ASP A 109 -13.88 -2.82 9.89
N ALA A 110 -13.00 -2.96 10.89
CA ALA A 110 -13.02 -2.10 12.06
C ALA A 110 -12.83 -0.61 11.69
N PHE A 111 -11.92 -0.32 10.77
CA PHE A 111 -11.67 1.02 10.24
C PHE A 111 -12.84 1.55 9.41
N ARG A 112 -13.42 0.74 8.51
CA ARG A 112 -14.62 1.10 7.73
C ARG A 112 -15.84 1.29 8.63
N SER A 113 -16.03 0.47 9.66
CA SER A 113 -17.10 0.64 10.65
C SER A 113 -16.94 1.94 11.44
N ARG A 114 -15.71 2.31 11.84
CA ARG A 114 -15.41 3.61 12.45
C ARG A 114 -15.82 4.76 11.52
N LEU A 115 -15.43 4.70 10.24
CA LEU A 115 -15.77 5.71 9.24
C LEU A 115 -17.28 5.79 8.92
N ALA A 116 -17.96 4.66 8.76
CA ALA A 116 -19.40 4.59 8.48
C ALA A 116 -20.24 5.16 9.64
N THR A 117 -19.81 4.91 10.89
CA THR A 117 -20.42 5.49 12.10
C THR A 117 -20.29 7.02 12.12
N ILE A 118 -19.28 7.59 11.47
CA ILE A 118 -19.06 9.03 11.38
C ILE A 118 -19.77 9.62 10.16
N ALA A 119 -19.77 8.94 9.01
CA ALA A 119 -20.52 9.35 7.83
C ALA A 119 -22.01 9.50 8.17
N SER A 120 -22.57 8.57 8.94
CA SER A 120 -23.95 8.64 9.47
C SER A 120 -24.16 9.78 10.48
N LYS A 121 -23.19 10.07 11.36
CA LYS A 121 -23.23 11.23 12.28
C LYS A 121 -23.07 12.58 11.55
N GLN A 122 -22.35 12.62 10.43
CA GLN A 122 -22.12 13.83 9.63
C GLN A 122 -23.34 14.25 8.78
N VAL A 123 -24.33 13.36 8.56
CA VAL A 123 -25.62 13.73 7.93
C VAL A 123 -26.52 14.53 8.89
N GLY A 124 -26.23 14.53 10.21
CA GLY A 124 -27.04 15.21 11.23
C GLY A 124 -26.56 16.61 11.67
N ILE A 125 -25.42 17.11 11.20
CA ILE A 125 -24.86 18.41 11.65
C ILE A 125 -24.56 19.32 10.44
N PHE A 126 -25.56 19.55 9.61
CA PHE A 126 -25.67 20.79 8.87
C PHE A 126 -26.64 21.67 9.65
N HIS A 127 -26.17 22.30 10.74
CA HIS A 127 -26.71 23.53 11.36
C HIS A 127 -26.00 23.75 12.71
N ARG A 128 -24.72 24.16 12.62
CA ARG A 128 -24.11 25.02 13.63
C ARG A 128 -22.92 25.73 12.99
N LYS A 129 -23.15 26.97 12.53
CA LYS A 129 -22.10 27.98 12.62
C LYS A 129 -21.69 28.02 14.09
N ASN A 130 -20.41 27.87 14.38
CA ASN A 130 -19.70 28.74 15.31
C ASN A 130 -18.21 28.38 15.40
N ASN A 131 -17.45 29.47 15.47
CA ASN A 131 -16.21 29.72 16.18
C ASN A 131 -15.02 28.80 15.95
N ILE A 132 -14.03 29.41 15.30
CA ILE A 132 -12.62 29.10 15.40
C ILE A 132 -12.25 29.28 16.87
N ASP A 133 -12.26 28.18 17.63
CA ASP A 133 -11.60 28.15 18.93
C ASP A 133 -10.14 27.75 18.68
N GLU A 134 -9.28 28.77 18.74
CA GLU A 134 -7.83 28.64 18.90
C GLU A 134 -7.55 28.00 20.27
N GLU A 135 -7.67 26.68 20.38
CA GLU A 135 -7.13 25.98 21.53
C GLU A 135 -5.63 25.68 21.32
N THR A 136 -4.86 26.57 21.93
CA THR A 136 -3.46 26.49 22.36
C THR A 136 -2.88 25.07 22.38
N THR A 137 -2.40 24.61 21.23
CA THR A 137 -1.37 23.55 21.22
C THR A 137 -0.06 24.26 21.53
N ALA A 138 0.54 23.97 22.68
CA ALA A 138 1.84 24.48 23.06
C ALA A 138 2.81 24.32 21.87
N MET A 139 3.19 25.46 21.27
CA MET A 139 4.10 25.52 20.14
C MET A 139 5.48 25.06 20.60
N THR A 140 5.76 23.76 20.51
CA THR A 140 7.12 23.34 20.19
C THR A 140 7.46 24.07 18.91
N LYS A 141 8.46 24.97 18.93
CA LYS A 141 8.85 25.76 17.75
C LYS A 141 8.98 24.81 16.56
N ARG A 142 8.03 24.89 15.62
CA ARG A 142 8.06 24.07 14.40
C ARG A 142 9.36 24.38 13.69
N GLN A 143 10.17 23.34 13.46
CA GLN A 143 11.38 23.48 12.69
C GLN A 143 10.93 23.81 11.25
N LYS A 144 11.29 25.00 10.78
CA LYS A 144 10.97 25.41 9.40
C LYS A 144 11.68 24.46 8.45
N THR A 145 10.97 23.94 7.45
CA THR A 145 11.63 23.20 6.38
C THR A 145 12.41 24.18 5.53
N THR A 146 13.60 23.75 5.11
CA THR A 146 14.52 24.57 4.32
C THR A 146 14.55 24.15 2.86
N LYS A 147 13.88 23.04 2.53
CA LYS A 147 13.96 22.41 1.22
C LYS A 147 12.61 21.81 0.83
N VAL A 148 12.18 22.10 -0.39
CA VAL A 148 10.90 21.64 -0.94
C VAL A 148 11.16 20.86 -2.21
N VAL A 149 10.55 19.69 -2.35
CA VAL A 149 10.60 18.89 -3.58
C VAL A 149 9.30 19.06 -4.36
N ARG A 150 9.40 19.15 -5.69
CA ARG A 150 8.25 19.05 -6.60
C ARG A 150 8.16 17.62 -7.11
N LEU A 151 7.03 16.98 -6.84
CA LEU A 151 6.76 15.61 -7.29
C LEU A 151 5.58 15.58 -8.24
N LYS A 152 5.69 14.76 -9.28
CA LYS A 152 4.58 14.36 -10.14
C LYS A 152 4.17 12.93 -9.81
N LEU A 153 2.90 12.73 -9.49
CA LEU A 153 2.30 11.45 -9.14
C LEU A 153 1.32 11.05 -10.23
N GLU A 154 1.62 9.98 -10.96
CA GLU A 154 0.88 9.58 -12.16
C GLU A 154 0.31 8.17 -12.01
N LEU A 155 -1.01 8.05 -12.11
CA LEU A 155 -1.67 6.74 -12.10
C LEU A 155 -1.29 5.95 -13.37
N GLN A 156 -0.82 4.73 -13.18
CA GLN A 156 -0.42 3.83 -14.26
C GLN A 156 -1.58 2.92 -14.70
N GLY A 157 -1.39 2.18 -15.80
CA GLY A 157 -2.39 1.22 -16.31
C GLY A 157 -3.60 1.83 -17.02
N ILE A 158 -3.54 3.12 -17.40
CA ILE A 158 -4.59 3.79 -18.17
C ILE A 158 -4.29 3.62 -19.67
N ASP A 159 -5.08 2.78 -20.34
CA ASP A 159 -5.08 2.67 -21.80
C ASP A 159 -5.98 3.73 -22.46
N ASP A 160 -6.03 3.73 -23.79
CA ASP A 160 -6.84 4.67 -24.56
C ASP A 160 -8.35 4.54 -24.30
N GLU A 161 -8.85 3.34 -23.98
CA GLU A 161 -10.26 3.12 -23.67
C GLU A 161 -10.61 3.75 -22.31
N TYR A 162 -9.84 3.45 -21.27
CA TYR A 162 -10.03 4.04 -19.95
C TYR A 162 -9.82 5.54 -19.97
N LEU A 163 -8.82 6.04 -20.72
CA LEU A 163 -8.59 7.48 -20.87
C LEU A 163 -9.80 8.18 -21.51
N ALA A 164 -10.47 7.56 -22.49
CA ALA A 164 -11.68 8.12 -23.07
C ALA A 164 -12.81 8.29 -22.03
N VAL A 165 -12.99 7.29 -21.16
CA VAL A 165 -13.98 7.33 -20.06
C VAL A 165 -13.62 8.43 -19.06
N LEU A 166 -12.35 8.53 -18.66
CA LEU A 166 -11.86 9.54 -17.74
C LEU A 166 -11.99 10.96 -18.32
N ARG A 167 -11.72 11.15 -19.61
CA ARG A 167 -11.96 12.42 -20.32
C ARG A 167 -13.43 12.82 -20.25
N GLN A 168 -14.32 11.87 -20.49
CA GLN A 168 -15.76 12.11 -20.48
C GLN A 168 -16.30 12.50 -19.11
N TYR A 169 -15.90 11.82 -18.04
CA TYR A 169 -16.54 11.97 -16.73
C TYR A 169 -15.69 12.72 -15.70
N CYS A 170 -14.37 12.56 -15.73
CA CYS A 170 -13.44 13.08 -14.72
C CYS A 170 -12.73 14.36 -15.15
N GLY A 171 -12.91 14.84 -16.38
CA GLY A 171 -12.17 15.99 -16.89
C GLY A 171 -10.66 15.72 -17.00
N ALA A 172 -10.29 14.45 -17.17
CA ALA A 172 -8.93 14.06 -17.51
C ALA A 172 -8.56 14.59 -18.90
N LYS A 173 -7.29 14.89 -19.14
CA LYS A 173 -6.77 15.30 -20.46
C LYS A 173 -5.82 14.26 -21.00
N ASP A 174 -4.75 13.99 -20.28
CA ASP A 174 -3.63 13.16 -20.71
C ASP A 174 -3.53 11.89 -19.87
N GLY A 175 -4.06 11.91 -18.64
CA GLY A 175 -4.11 10.76 -17.76
C GLY A 175 -4.84 11.08 -16.47
N TYR A 176 -4.32 10.56 -15.36
CA TYR A 176 -4.83 10.89 -14.04
C TYR A 176 -3.63 11.13 -13.11
N SER A 177 -3.42 12.37 -12.69
CA SER A 177 -2.18 12.75 -12.01
C SER A 177 -2.36 13.88 -11.00
N ARG A 178 -1.35 14.04 -10.15
CA ARG A 178 -1.23 15.10 -9.15
C ARG A 178 0.19 15.64 -9.17
N GLU A 179 0.33 16.95 -9.17
CA GLU A 179 1.61 17.60 -8.91
C GLU A 179 1.57 18.23 -7.53
N ILE A 180 2.60 17.93 -6.73
CA ILE A 180 2.70 18.42 -5.36
C ILE A 180 4.04 19.09 -5.08
N LEU A 181 4.01 20.04 -4.17
CA LEU A 181 5.17 20.53 -3.44
C LEU A 181 5.14 19.87 -2.05
N ALA A 182 6.23 19.21 -1.65
CA ALA A 182 6.35 18.56 -0.36
C ALA A 182 7.63 18.99 0.36
N PRO A 183 7.62 19.10 1.71
CA PRO A 183 8.86 19.23 2.49
C PRO A 183 9.81 18.08 2.17
N ALA A 184 11.09 18.36 1.95
CA ALA A 184 12.05 17.34 1.59
C ALA A 184 12.29 16.31 2.71
N GLU A 185 12.08 16.70 3.96
CA GLU A 185 12.15 15.85 5.14
C GLU A 185 10.86 15.04 5.41
N MET A 186 9.84 15.15 4.54
CA MET A 186 8.68 14.26 4.59
C MET A 186 9.12 12.81 4.45
N THR A 187 8.65 11.94 5.32
CA THR A 187 8.90 10.50 5.21
C THR A 187 8.04 9.87 4.11
N LEU A 188 8.47 8.75 3.54
CA LEU A 188 7.63 7.95 2.62
C LEU A 188 6.31 7.54 3.30
N HIS A 189 6.33 7.30 4.62
CA HIS A 189 5.12 7.12 5.42
C HIS A 189 4.18 8.34 5.38
N GLY A 190 4.72 9.55 5.54
CA GLY A 190 3.94 10.79 5.40
C GLY A 190 3.42 10.98 3.98
N LEU A 191 4.20 10.60 2.97
CA LEU A 191 3.80 10.62 1.57
C LEU A 191 2.65 9.66 1.29
N HIS A 192 2.63 8.45 1.86
CA HIS A 192 1.50 7.51 1.77
C HIS A 192 0.19 8.18 2.20
N TYR A 193 0.17 8.84 3.36
CA TYR A 193 -1.00 9.58 3.82
C TYR A 193 -1.40 10.76 2.92
N ALA A 194 -0.42 11.45 2.30
CA ALA A 194 -0.70 12.47 1.30
C ALA A 194 -1.32 11.86 0.02
N ILE A 195 -0.79 10.72 -0.46
CA ILE A 195 -1.31 9.99 -1.63
C ILE A 195 -2.77 9.59 -1.41
N MET A 196 -3.08 8.98 -0.27
CA MET A 196 -4.46 8.62 0.06
C MET A 196 -5.39 9.83 -0.03
N ARG A 197 -4.97 10.98 0.51
CA ARG A 197 -5.76 12.21 0.46
C ARG A 197 -5.92 12.76 -0.96
N LEU A 198 -4.89 12.67 -1.79
CA LEU A 198 -4.81 13.16 -3.16
C LEU A 198 -5.70 12.37 -4.14
N PHE A 199 -5.77 11.05 -3.97
CA PHE A 199 -6.51 10.14 -4.85
C PHE A 199 -7.89 9.77 -4.29
N GLY A 200 -8.17 10.07 -3.02
CA GLY A 200 -9.47 9.81 -2.40
C GLY A 200 -9.60 8.43 -1.76
N TRP A 201 -8.47 7.80 -1.45
CA TRP A 201 -8.41 6.52 -0.76
C TRP A 201 -8.39 6.69 0.76
N LEU A 202 -8.59 5.57 1.45
CA LEU A 202 -8.60 5.42 2.89
C LEU A 202 -7.48 4.45 3.33
N ASN A 203 -7.04 4.56 4.58
CA ASN A 203 -5.90 3.79 5.10
C ASN A 203 -6.23 2.33 5.47
N GLY A 204 -6.81 1.58 4.53
CA GLY A 204 -7.30 0.24 4.77
C GLY A 204 -6.48 -0.89 4.13
N HIS A 205 -5.65 -0.61 3.15
CA HIS A 205 -4.97 -1.64 2.37
C HIS A 205 -3.47 -1.65 2.60
N LEU A 206 -2.83 -2.77 2.29
CA LEU A 206 -1.38 -2.82 2.20
C LEU A 206 -0.92 -1.98 1.00
N HIS A 207 0.26 -1.39 1.17
CA HIS A 207 0.92 -0.59 0.17
C HIS A 207 2.43 -0.82 0.26
N ARG A 208 3.14 -0.43 -0.80
CA ARG A 208 4.60 -0.43 -0.82
C ARG A 208 5.13 0.69 -1.69
N PHE A 209 6.33 1.14 -1.35
CA PHE A 209 7.17 1.94 -2.24
C PHE A 209 8.31 1.05 -2.73
N SER A 210 8.61 1.10 -4.03
CA SER A 210 9.70 0.34 -4.63
C SER A 210 10.52 1.20 -5.58
N LEU A 211 11.76 0.78 -5.80
CA LEU A 211 12.61 1.38 -6.81
C LEU A 211 12.20 0.91 -8.22
N PRO A 212 12.46 1.72 -9.25
CA PRO A 212 12.39 1.25 -10.64
C PRO A 212 13.32 0.05 -10.83
N GLN A 213 12.89 -0.94 -11.62
CA GLN A 213 13.65 -2.18 -11.85
C GLN A 213 15.11 -1.90 -12.23
N LYS A 214 15.35 -0.94 -13.13
CA LYS A 214 16.70 -0.54 -13.55
C LYS A 214 17.58 -0.07 -12.38
N SER A 215 17.00 0.67 -11.44
CA SER A 215 17.70 1.14 -10.23
C SER A 215 17.96 -0.03 -9.27
N MET A 216 16.99 -0.94 -9.13
CA MET A 216 17.14 -2.16 -8.33
C MET A 216 18.27 -3.06 -8.87
N ASP A 217 18.30 -3.27 -10.19
CA ASP A 217 19.33 -4.06 -10.87
C ASP A 217 20.72 -3.44 -10.72
N ALA A 218 20.82 -2.11 -10.83
CA ALA A 218 22.08 -1.40 -10.68
C ALA A 218 22.66 -1.50 -9.26
N LEU A 219 21.80 -1.54 -8.24
CA LEU A 219 22.22 -1.62 -6.84
C LEU A 219 22.54 -3.05 -6.39
N THR A 220 21.77 -4.02 -6.89
CA THR A 220 21.84 -5.41 -6.42
C THR A 220 22.58 -6.33 -7.39
N HIS A 221 22.85 -5.89 -8.62
CA HIS A 221 23.37 -6.74 -9.70
C HIS A 221 22.53 -8.01 -9.92
N GLY A 222 21.25 -7.99 -9.55
CA GLY A 222 20.36 -9.15 -9.55
C GLY A 222 20.73 -10.23 -8.53
N LYS A 223 21.53 -9.92 -7.50
CA LYS A 223 21.99 -10.87 -6.48
C LYS A 223 21.31 -10.62 -5.13
N PHE A 224 20.89 -11.70 -4.48
CA PHE A 224 20.28 -11.63 -3.17
C PHE A 224 21.25 -11.16 -2.08
N SER A 225 22.54 -11.51 -2.18
CA SER A 225 23.56 -11.07 -1.22
C SER A 225 23.83 -9.57 -1.25
N ASP A 226 23.77 -8.94 -2.43
CA ASP A 226 23.90 -7.49 -2.55
C ASP A 226 22.63 -6.78 -2.01
N TYR A 227 21.45 -7.34 -2.23
CA TYR A 227 20.21 -6.88 -1.58
C TYR A 227 20.33 -6.90 -0.05
N LEU A 228 20.81 -8.01 0.54
CA LEU A 228 20.95 -8.15 1.99
C LEU A 228 21.86 -7.09 2.62
N ARG A 229 22.81 -6.50 1.86
CA ARG A 229 23.66 -5.39 2.32
C ARG A 229 22.93 -4.04 2.37
N LEU A 230 21.82 -3.91 1.67
CA LEU A 230 21.00 -2.70 1.59
C LEU A 230 19.79 -2.74 2.56
N VAL A 231 19.46 -3.93 3.06
CA VAL A 231 18.42 -4.15 4.07
C VAL A 231 18.67 -3.30 5.31
N GLY A 232 17.64 -2.61 5.79
CA GLY A 232 17.68 -1.68 6.92
C GLY A 232 18.20 -0.29 6.60
N LEU A 233 18.97 -0.12 5.51
CA LEU A 233 19.32 1.20 4.97
C LEU A 233 18.19 1.71 4.08
N TYR A 234 17.80 0.90 3.09
CA TYR A 234 16.77 1.26 2.11
C TYR A 234 15.60 0.30 2.09
N PHE A 235 15.85 -1.01 2.26
CA PHE A 235 14.81 -2.04 2.13
C PHE A 235 14.40 -2.62 3.46
N ARG A 236 13.15 -3.10 3.52
CA ARG A 236 12.60 -3.82 4.68
C ARG A 236 13.34 -5.14 4.91
N SER A 237 13.08 -5.74 6.07
CA SER A 237 13.57 -7.07 6.40
C SER A 237 13.05 -8.11 5.40
N PRO A 238 13.85 -9.11 4.97
CA PRO A 238 13.38 -10.25 4.16
C PRO A 238 12.50 -11.24 4.95
N VAL A 239 12.25 -10.96 6.23
CA VAL A 239 11.39 -11.73 7.12
C VAL A 239 10.16 -10.90 7.43
N ASP A 240 9.00 -11.56 7.41
CA ASP A 240 7.72 -10.95 7.74
C ASP A 240 7.79 -10.16 9.05
N VAL A 241 7.29 -8.93 9.00
CA VAL A 241 7.17 -8.06 10.17
C VAL A 241 5.76 -8.19 10.76
N GLU A 242 5.64 -8.01 12.07
CA GLU A 242 4.35 -8.07 12.74
C GLU A 242 3.43 -6.96 12.21
N GLU A 243 2.19 -7.31 11.84
CA GLU A 243 1.23 -6.33 11.29
C GLU A 243 0.97 -5.15 12.25
N GLN A 244 1.13 -5.34 13.56
CA GLN A 244 0.94 -4.25 14.54
C GLN A 244 1.98 -3.14 14.36
N ASP A 245 3.19 -3.48 13.91
CA ASP A 245 4.26 -2.53 13.66
C ASP A 245 4.04 -1.74 12.37
N ILE A 246 3.48 -2.37 11.33
CA ILE A 246 3.16 -1.71 10.05
C ILE A 246 2.13 -0.58 10.26
N PHE A 247 1.15 -0.82 11.15
CA PHE A 247 0.07 0.13 11.44
C PHE A 247 0.24 0.79 12.82
N TRP A 248 1.49 0.98 13.26
CA TRP A 248 1.83 1.53 14.58
C TRP A 248 1.14 2.87 14.90
N ASP A 249 0.74 3.61 13.87
CA ASP A 249 0.12 4.92 13.97
C ASP A 249 -1.36 4.98 13.54
N ASP A 250 -2.05 3.85 13.34
CA ASP A 250 -3.51 3.82 13.14
C ASP A 250 -4.26 4.06 14.48
N ASP A 251 -4.03 5.23 15.05
CA ASP A 251 -4.52 5.71 16.35
C ASP A 251 -5.86 6.47 16.23
N TYR A 252 -6.61 6.26 15.14
CA TYR A 252 -7.88 6.97 14.95
C TYR A 252 -9.01 6.42 15.82
N GLU A 253 -9.29 7.09 16.94
CA GLU A 253 -10.33 6.68 17.89
C GLU A 253 -11.76 7.16 17.52
N GLY A 254 -11.91 7.96 16.45
CA GLY A 254 -13.22 8.41 15.97
C GLY A 254 -13.80 9.64 16.69
N GLU A 255 -13.10 10.20 17.68
CA GLU A 255 -13.54 11.41 18.40
C GLU A 255 -13.31 12.70 17.60
N ALA A 256 -12.19 12.77 16.88
CA ALA A 256 -11.81 13.92 16.06
C ALA A 256 -12.27 13.79 14.60
N SER A 257 -12.34 14.90 13.87
CA SER A 257 -12.56 14.87 12.41
C SER A 257 -11.49 14.03 11.72
N PHE A 258 -11.90 12.99 10.99
CA PHE A 258 -11.00 12.13 10.21
C PHE A 258 -10.06 12.95 9.31
N ARG A 259 -10.56 14.03 8.69
CA ARG A 259 -9.74 14.92 7.86
C ARG A 259 -8.63 15.62 8.66
N ASN A 260 -8.91 15.99 9.91
CA ASN A 260 -7.90 16.64 10.76
C ASN A 260 -6.89 15.61 11.26
N TRP A 261 -7.33 14.40 11.60
CA TRP A 261 -6.45 13.29 11.94
C TRP A 261 -5.51 12.97 10.77
N LEU A 262 -6.08 12.72 9.59
CA LEU A 262 -5.33 12.41 8.36
C LEU A 262 -4.33 13.53 8.02
N ARG A 263 -4.74 14.80 8.16
CA ARG A 263 -3.84 15.95 7.91
C ARG A 263 -2.60 15.94 8.80
N LYS A 264 -2.71 15.52 10.06
CA LYS A 264 -1.56 15.46 10.98
C LYS A 264 -0.51 14.45 10.50
N LYS A 265 -0.90 13.41 9.75
CA LYS A 265 0.00 12.35 9.28
C LYS A 265 0.95 12.80 8.17
N TYR A 266 0.52 13.76 7.35
CA TYR A 266 1.31 14.31 6.25
C TYR A 266 1.77 15.77 6.50
N THR A 267 1.71 16.27 7.73
CA THR A 267 2.18 17.62 8.09
C THR A 267 3.33 17.51 9.09
N ALA A 268 4.39 18.30 8.88
CA ALA A 268 5.53 18.34 9.80
C ALA A 268 5.12 18.68 11.25
N PRO A 269 5.87 18.21 12.26
CA PRO A 269 7.04 17.33 12.14
C PRO A 269 6.68 15.89 11.74
N PHE A 270 7.44 15.33 10.81
CA PHE A 270 7.29 13.95 10.37
C PHE A 270 8.01 13.02 11.34
N HIS A 271 7.33 11.95 11.75
CA HIS A 271 7.90 10.95 12.63
C HIS A 271 7.52 9.57 12.12
N PHE A 272 8.47 8.64 12.23
CA PHE A 272 8.22 7.22 12.01
C PHE A 272 8.66 6.45 13.25
N LEU A 273 7.70 5.83 13.94
CA LEU A 273 7.94 5.07 15.17
C LEU A 273 7.71 3.57 15.03
N GLY A 274 7.53 3.05 13.81
CA GLY A 274 7.59 1.61 13.56
C GLY A 274 8.97 1.08 13.95
N VAL A 275 9.01 0.07 14.82
CA VAL A 275 10.25 -0.51 15.34
C VAL A 275 10.89 -1.40 14.29
N SER A 276 10.09 -2.15 13.52
CA SER A 276 10.58 -3.15 12.57
C SER A 276 11.37 -2.57 11.40
N GLU A 277 11.22 -1.28 11.10
CA GLU A 277 11.97 -0.59 10.05
C GLU A 277 13.13 0.28 10.55
N GLN A 278 13.33 0.36 11.87
CA GLN A 278 14.51 1.03 12.42
C GLN A 278 15.76 0.25 12.03
N PHE A 279 16.83 0.94 11.63
CA PHE A 279 18.04 0.35 11.07
C PHE A 279 18.56 -0.84 11.89
N MET A 280 18.67 -0.66 13.21
CA MET A 280 19.21 -1.68 14.10
C MET A 280 18.30 -2.91 14.22
N ALA A 281 16.97 -2.72 14.24
CA ALA A 281 16.01 -3.82 14.30
C ALA A 281 16.01 -4.64 13.01
N VAL A 282 15.99 -3.95 11.86
CA VAL A 282 16.04 -4.59 10.54
C VAL A 282 17.35 -5.38 10.39
N ARG A 283 18.50 -4.76 10.70
CA ARG A 283 19.82 -5.41 10.60
C ARG A 283 19.96 -6.60 11.54
N ARG A 284 19.40 -6.52 12.74
CA ARG A 284 19.35 -7.67 13.65
C ARG A 284 18.58 -8.82 13.02
N THR A 285 17.38 -8.56 12.51
CA THR A 285 16.52 -9.59 11.91
C THR A 285 17.19 -10.22 10.69
N ALA A 286 17.79 -9.41 9.81
CA ALA A 286 18.57 -9.88 8.67
C ALA A 286 19.79 -10.72 9.11
N SER A 287 20.49 -10.32 10.17
CA SER A 287 21.66 -11.05 10.68
C SER A 287 21.29 -12.45 11.21
N VAL A 288 20.13 -12.57 11.87
CA VAL A 288 19.59 -13.84 12.35
C VAL A 288 19.19 -14.71 11.16
N PHE A 289 18.45 -14.13 10.21
CA PHE A 289 18.06 -14.82 8.98
C PHE A 289 19.27 -15.39 8.24
N ILE A 290 20.33 -14.60 8.01
CA ILE A 290 21.55 -15.03 7.33
C ILE A 290 22.25 -16.17 8.09
N LYS A 291 22.32 -16.07 9.42
CA LYS A 291 22.96 -17.07 10.27
C LYS A 291 22.23 -18.41 10.25
N GLU A 292 20.90 -18.37 10.28
CA GLU A 292 20.04 -19.55 10.31
C GLU A 292 19.86 -20.18 8.92
N ASN A 293 19.92 -19.37 7.86
CA ASN A 293 19.64 -19.81 6.49
C ASN A 293 20.86 -19.67 5.58
N ARG A 294 21.93 -20.43 5.86
CA ARG A 294 23.13 -20.43 4.99
C ARG A 294 22.82 -20.82 3.54
N THR A 295 21.81 -21.68 3.37
CA THR A 295 21.29 -22.09 2.06
C THR A 295 19.77 -21.99 2.05
N LEU A 296 19.19 -21.66 0.90
CA LEU A 296 17.74 -21.73 0.68
C LEU A 296 17.40 -22.74 -0.42
N GLN A 297 16.21 -23.31 -0.34
CA GLN A 297 15.61 -24.01 -1.48
C GLN A 297 14.91 -22.97 -2.35
N VAL A 298 15.36 -22.84 -3.59
CA VAL A 298 14.83 -21.86 -4.54
C VAL A 298 14.33 -22.55 -5.81
N ILE A 299 13.38 -21.92 -6.48
CA ILE A 299 13.02 -22.27 -7.86
C ILE A 299 13.93 -21.43 -8.76
N PRO A 300 14.82 -22.03 -9.57
CA PRO A 300 15.71 -21.27 -10.43
C PRO A 300 14.94 -20.42 -11.44
N SER A 301 15.38 -19.19 -11.73
CA SER A 301 14.66 -18.26 -12.65
C SER A 301 14.38 -18.86 -14.02
N GLU A 302 15.25 -19.75 -14.48
CA GLU A 302 15.19 -20.41 -15.79
C GLU A 302 14.19 -21.58 -15.82
N LYS A 303 13.64 -21.97 -14.66
CA LYS A 303 12.77 -23.13 -14.51
C LYS A 303 11.44 -22.72 -13.88
N ARG A 304 10.35 -23.28 -14.39
CA ARG A 304 9.01 -23.06 -13.84
C ARG A 304 8.70 -23.94 -12.62
N VAL A 305 9.40 -25.07 -12.47
CA VAL A 305 9.22 -26.04 -11.39
C VAL A 305 10.53 -26.72 -11.01
N GLY A 306 10.61 -27.21 -9.77
CA GLY A 306 11.75 -27.95 -9.24
C GLY A 306 12.66 -27.09 -8.37
N TYR A 307 12.86 -27.55 -7.14
CA TYR A 307 13.68 -26.84 -6.14
C TYR A 307 15.15 -27.23 -6.26
N VAL A 308 16.02 -26.23 -6.15
CA VAL A 308 17.46 -26.40 -6.01
C VAL A 308 17.89 -25.72 -4.72
N ARG A 309 18.79 -26.36 -3.96
CA ARG A 309 19.39 -25.74 -2.78
C ARG A 309 20.62 -24.94 -3.20
N LYS A 310 20.64 -23.64 -2.91
CA LYS A 310 21.74 -22.71 -3.23
C LYS A 310 22.26 -22.03 -1.97
N GLN A 311 23.55 -21.65 -1.97
CA GLN A 311 24.09 -20.72 -0.96
C GLN A 311 23.52 -19.33 -1.21
N LEU A 312 23.40 -18.51 -0.15
CA LEU A 312 22.84 -17.15 -0.29
C LEU A 312 23.53 -16.29 -1.36
N ASP A 313 24.85 -16.41 -1.51
CA ASP A 313 25.63 -15.66 -2.50
C ASP A 313 25.38 -16.08 -3.95
N ASP A 314 24.83 -17.28 -4.16
CA ASP A 314 24.54 -17.85 -5.49
C ASP A 314 23.06 -17.66 -5.90
N ILE A 315 22.24 -17.07 -5.02
CA ILE A 315 20.81 -16.85 -5.26
C ILE A 315 20.62 -15.54 -6.01
N LYS A 316 19.90 -15.61 -7.13
CA LYS A 316 19.44 -14.42 -7.83
C LYS A 316 18.29 -13.76 -7.07
N LEU A 317 18.14 -12.44 -7.19
CA LEU A 317 17.16 -11.69 -6.43
C LEU A 317 15.72 -12.14 -6.72
N ASP A 318 15.37 -12.41 -7.98
CA ASP A 318 14.07 -12.92 -8.41
C ASP A 318 13.76 -14.32 -7.86
N GLU A 319 14.76 -15.19 -7.77
CA GLU A 319 14.66 -16.50 -7.11
C GLU A 319 14.35 -16.33 -5.61
N ALA A 320 14.99 -15.35 -4.95
CA ALA A 320 14.73 -15.03 -3.56
C ALA A 320 13.32 -14.45 -3.35
N VAL A 321 12.88 -13.52 -4.21
CA VAL A 321 11.51 -12.96 -4.20
C VAL A 321 10.48 -14.09 -4.25
N THR A 322 10.64 -15.03 -5.16
CA THR A 322 9.74 -16.19 -5.30
C THR A 322 9.76 -17.08 -4.05
N THR A 323 10.95 -17.33 -3.51
CA THR A 323 11.14 -18.24 -2.35
C THR A 323 10.60 -17.67 -1.05
N LEU A 324 10.71 -16.35 -0.87
CA LEU A 324 10.32 -15.64 0.35
C LEU A 324 8.91 -15.04 0.26
N ASN A 325 8.14 -15.38 -0.79
CA ASN A 325 6.78 -14.90 -1.03
C ASN A 325 6.67 -13.36 -1.21
N GLY A 326 7.65 -12.74 -1.87
CA GLY A 326 7.62 -11.31 -2.18
C GLY A 326 8.36 -10.43 -1.16
N GLY A 327 8.03 -9.13 -1.15
CA GLY A 327 8.47 -8.17 -0.13
C GLY A 327 9.92 -7.66 -0.21
N LEU A 328 10.78 -8.26 -1.04
CA LEU A 328 12.18 -7.82 -1.19
C LEU A 328 12.36 -6.51 -1.96
N GLU A 329 11.27 -5.92 -2.45
CA GLU A 329 11.28 -4.66 -3.19
C GLU A 329 10.81 -3.48 -2.32
N ASP A 330 10.35 -3.78 -1.10
CA ASP A 330 9.73 -2.79 -0.22
C ASP A 330 10.79 -1.88 0.41
N LEU A 331 10.69 -0.60 0.10
CA LEU A 331 11.46 0.45 0.77
C LEU A 331 10.97 0.65 2.21
N VAL A 332 11.88 1.01 3.11
CA VAL A 332 11.53 1.43 4.47
C VAL A 332 10.89 2.82 4.44
N GLU A 333 9.72 2.93 5.03
CA GLU A 333 8.89 4.12 5.01
C GLU A 333 9.39 5.25 5.93
N ARG A 334 10.38 4.95 6.79
CA ARG A 334 11.08 5.97 7.59
C ARG A 334 11.95 6.91 6.75
N LEU A 335 12.33 6.53 5.52
CA LEU A 335 13.16 7.36 4.65
C LEU A 335 12.45 8.66 4.32
N THR A 336 13.19 9.76 4.32
CA THR A 336 12.68 11.03 3.82
C THR A 336 12.76 11.12 2.30
N LEU A 337 12.01 12.07 1.70
CA LEU A 337 12.07 12.31 0.26
C LEU A 337 13.49 12.69 -0.19
N GLU A 338 14.23 13.48 0.59
CA GLU A 338 15.63 13.82 0.24
C GLU A 338 16.63 12.67 0.45
N GLU A 339 16.29 11.69 1.27
CA GLU A 339 17.12 10.50 1.51
C GLU A 339 17.00 9.47 0.38
N ILE A 340 15.97 9.57 -0.47
CA ILE A 340 15.71 8.62 -1.55
C ILE A 340 15.68 9.26 -2.94
N LEU A 341 15.11 10.46 -3.08
CA LEU A 341 14.96 11.18 -4.35
C LEU A 341 16.08 12.21 -4.58
N SER A 342 16.68 12.19 -5.77
CA SER A 342 17.66 13.18 -6.22
C SER A 342 17.78 13.23 -7.75
N GLU A 343 17.99 14.41 -8.30
CA GLU A 343 18.39 14.61 -9.71
C GLU A 343 19.77 14.01 -10.02
N LYS A 344 20.58 13.81 -8.98
CA LYS A 344 21.92 13.21 -9.05
C LYS A 344 22.01 12.09 -8.02
N PRO A 345 21.55 10.88 -8.35
CA PRO A 345 21.66 9.72 -7.49
C PRO A 345 23.11 9.42 -7.10
N ALA A 346 23.29 8.81 -5.93
CA ALA A 346 24.60 8.37 -5.46
C ALA A 346 25.19 7.27 -6.34
N THR A 347 26.52 7.26 -6.47
CA THR A 347 27.21 6.23 -7.25
C THR A 347 27.28 4.90 -6.49
N PRO A 348 27.40 3.75 -7.18
CA PRO A 348 27.56 2.46 -6.54
C PRO A 348 28.73 2.39 -5.53
N GLU A 349 29.82 3.12 -5.79
CA GLU A 349 30.96 3.21 -4.88
C GLU A 349 30.60 3.92 -3.58
N MET A 350 29.84 5.02 -3.66
CA MET A 350 29.36 5.75 -2.48
C MET A 350 28.41 4.89 -1.65
N ILE A 351 27.50 4.16 -2.30
CA ILE A 351 26.59 3.22 -1.63
C ILE A 351 27.36 2.07 -0.97
N SER A 352 28.36 1.51 -1.65
CA SER A 352 29.21 0.47 -1.09
C SER A 352 29.96 0.95 0.16
N GLN A 353 30.43 2.20 0.16
CA GLN A 353 31.07 2.80 1.33
C GLN A 353 30.06 2.99 2.48
N LEU A 354 28.86 3.49 2.19
CA LEU A 354 27.78 3.62 3.17
C LEU A 354 27.42 2.26 3.82
N CYS A 355 27.34 1.18 3.03
CA CYS A 355 27.08 -0.16 3.56
C CYS A 355 28.13 -0.59 4.59
N ARG A 356 29.43 -0.34 4.31
CA ARG A 356 30.52 -0.67 5.26
C ARG A 356 30.42 0.14 6.55
N GLU A 357 30.11 1.42 6.44
CA GLU A 357 29.92 2.31 7.60
C GLU A 357 28.72 1.88 8.44
N ALA A 358 27.63 1.47 7.79
CA ALA A 358 26.45 0.92 8.42
C ALA A 358 26.75 -0.38 9.18
N ASP A 359 27.51 -1.29 8.58
CA ASP A 359 27.91 -2.55 9.23
C ASP A 359 28.73 -2.28 10.51
N MET A 360 29.71 -1.38 10.44
CA MET A 360 30.49 -0.97 11.62
C MET A 360 29.60 -0.33 12.70
N CYS A 361 28.62 0.49 12.30
CA CYS A 361 27.66 1.08 13.23
C CYS A 361 26.82 0.00 13.93
N PHE A 362 26.31 -0.96 13.18
CA PHE A 362 25.51 -2.06 13.71
C PHE A 362 26.30 -2.89 14.74
N GLU A 363 27.50 -3.35 14.37
CA GLU A 363 28.36 -4.16 15.24
C GLU A 363 28.70 -3.46 16.55
N ARG A 364 29.01 -2.16 16.48
CA ARG A 364 29.35 -1.36 17.66
C ARG A 364 28.19 -1.19 18.63
N ASN A 365 26.95 -1.10 18.13
CA ASN A 365 25.80 -0.68 18.94
C ASN A 365 24.86 -1.83 19.35
N ILE A 366 24.89 -2.99 18.67
CA ILE A 366 23.89 -4.06 18.87
C ILE A 366 23.82 -4.57 20.31
N LYS A 367 24.96 -4.74 20.99
CA LYS A 367 24.99 -5.24 22.37
C LYS A 367 24.31 -4.27 23.36
N ALA A 368 24.61 -2.97 23.23
CA ALA A 368 24.02 -1.95 24.11
C ALA A 368 22.51 -1.80 23.85
N LEU A 369 22.09 -1.95 22.60
CA LEU A 369 20.69 -1.95 22.22
C LEU A 369 19.95 -3.17 22.83
N ASP A 370 20.54 -4.36 22.76
CA ASP A 370 19.97 -5.57 23.36
C ASP A 370 19.73 -5.41 24.87
N GLU A 371 20.70 -4.87 25.59
CA GLU A 371 20.56 -4.57 27.01
C GLU A 371 19.44 -3.56 27.29
N THR A 372 19.26 -2.58 26.40
CA THR A 372 18.20 -1.56 26.50
C THR A 372 16.82 -2.17 26.23
N VAL A 373 16.67 -2.98 25.18
CA VAL A 373 15.42 -3.67 24.85
C VAL A 373 15.01 -4.61 25.98
N VAL A 374 15.94 -5.38 26.55
CA VAL A 374 15.66 -6.25 27.71
C VAL A 374 15.21 -5.45 28.93
N LYS A 375 15.78 -4.26 29.17
CA LYS A 375 15.31 -3.38 30.25
C LYS A 375 13.88 -2.91 29.99
N ILE A 376 13.58 -2.46 28.78
CA ILE A 376 12.23 -2.00 28.39
C ILE A 376 11.21 -3.13 28.55
N LEU A 377 11.50 -4.34 28.07
CA LEU A 377 10.61 -5.50 28.21
C LEU A 377 10.35 -5.92 29.66
N LYS A 378 11.25 -5.56 30.59
CA LYS A 378 11.08 -5.78 32.03
C LYS A 378 10.31 -4.66 32.73
N MET A 379 10.17 -3.49 32.09
CA MET A 379 9.30 -2.43 32.57
C MET A 379 7.87 -2.93 32.38
N LYS A 380 7.10 -3.05 33.45
CA LYS A 380 5.69 -3.47 33.42
C LYS A 380 4.79 -2.36 32.84
N VAL A 381 5.07 -1.93 31.62
CA VAL A 381 4.34 -0.91 30.85
C VAL A 381 3.47 -1.59 29.80
N SER A 382 2.56 -0.84 29.17
CA SER A 382 1.80 -1.35 28.04
C SER A 382 2.67 -1.56 26.80
N ASP A 383 2.25 -2.43 25.90
CA ASP A 383 2.97 -2.74 24.65
C ASP A 383 3.21 -1.48 23.81
N ALA A 384 2.21 -0.59 23.71
CA ALA A 384 2.36 0.69 23.00
C ALA A 384 3.45 1.60 23.60
N ILE A 385 3.60 1.61 24.93
CA ILE A 385 4.66 2.38 25.59
C ILE A 385 6.02 1.71 25.38
N ALA A 386 6.10 0.39 25.54
CA ALA A 386 7.33 -0.36 25.29
C ALA A 386 7.83 -0.17 23.85
N HIS A 387 6.93 -0.27 22.88
CA HIS A 387 7.17 -0.07 21.46
C HIS A 387 7.75 1.33 21.18
N ARG A 388 7.08 2.38 21.68
CA ARG A 388 7.57 3.75 21.56
C ARG A 388 8.94 3.95 22.22
N LEU A 389 9.20 3.34 23.37
CA LEU A 389 10.52 3.41 24.02
C LEU A 389 11.61 2.74 23.16
N MET A 390 11.31 1.59 22.55
CA MET A 390 12.23 0.90 21.64
C MET A 390 12.53 1.74 20.40
N ALA A 391 11.50 2.27 19.74
CA ALA A 391 11.65 3.13 18.57
C ALA A 391 12.54 4.36 18.89
N ASN A 392 12.30 5.03 20.02
CA ASN A 392 13.10 6.17 20.44
C ASN A 392 14.56 5.81 20.79
N ALA A 393 14.81 4.60 21.29
CA ALA A 393 16.18 4.14 21.55
C ALA A 393 16.95 3.84 20.25
N MET A 394 16.25 3.45 19.18
CA MET A 394 16.85 3.11 17.89
C MET A 394 16.94 4.30 16.93
N LEU A 395 16.05 5.30 17.05
CA LEU A 395 15.98 6.44 16.14
C LEU A 395 17.34 7.16 15.94
N PRO A 396 18.15 7.44 16.98
CA PRO A 396 19.46 8.09 16.82
C PRO A 396 20.52 7.21 16.13
N LEU A 397 20.26 5.91 15.98
CA LEU A 397 21.15 4.94 15.37
C LEU A 397 20.84 4.71 13.88
N ASN A 398 19.79 5.34 13.35
CA ASN A 398 19.51 5.30 11.92
C ASN A 398 20.61 6.05 11.15
N PRO A 399 21.33 5.39 10.23
CA PRO A 399 22.31 6.05 9.39
C PRO A 399 21.63 7.07 8.48
N LYS A 400 22.28 8.21 8.27
CA LYS A 400 21.91 9.10 7.16
C LYS A 400 22.31 8.42 5.87
N VAL A 401 21.34 8.19 4.99
CA VAL A 401 21.55 7.50 3.72
C VAL A 401 21.81 8.49 2.57
N LEU A 402 22.04 7.93 1.37
CA LEU A 402 22.30 8.69 0.16
C LEU A 402 21.15 8.45 -0.85
N PRO A 403 20.69 9.48 -1.59
CA PRO A 403 19.57 9.32 -2.51
C PRO A 403 19.92 8.39 -3.68
N LEU A 404 18.95 7.60 -4.12
CA LEU A 404 19.15 6.47 -5.04
C LEU A 404 18.57 6.68 -6.43
N THR A 405 17.59 7.57 -6.59
CA THR A 405 16.78 7.63 -7.81
C THR A 405 16.10 8.99 -7.93
N ASP A 406 15.58 9.33 -9.11
CA ASP A 406 14.69 10.47 -9.33
C ASP A 406 13.21 10.05 -9.41
N ASN A 407 12.93 8.75 -9.39
CA ASN A 407 11.56 8.24 -9.44
C ASN A 407 11.37 6.95 -8.62
N LEU A 408 10.13 6.73 -8.17
CA LEU A 408 9.66 5.60 -7.37
C LEU A 408 8.34 5.06 -7.93
N THR A 409 8.05 3.80 -7.62
CA THR A 409 6.73 3.22 -7.80
C THR A 409 6.06 3.09 -6.43
N TYR A 410 4.78 3.48 -6.36
CA TYR A 410 3.92 3.26 -5.22
C TYR A 410 2.76 2.37 -5.62
N GLU A 411 2.56 1.27 -4.89
CA GLU A 411 1.45 0.35 -5.10
C GLU A 411 0.53 0.36 -3.88
N PHE A 412 -0.79 0.35 -4.13
CA PHE A 412 -1.81 0.35 -3.10
C PHE A 412 -2.91 -0.65 -3.44
N ASP A 413 -3.37 -1.41 -2.44
CA ASP A 413 -4.37 -2.46 -2.61
C ASP A 413 -3.92 -3.48 -3.67
N PHE A 414 -3.09 -4.44 -3.26
CA PHE A 414 -2.57 -5.49 -4.14
C PHE A 414 -3.66 -6.35 -4.80
N GLY A 415 -4.93 -6.26 -4.35
CA GLY A 415 -6.07 -6.88 -5.03
C GLY A 415 -6.53 -6.06 -6.25
N ASP A 416 -6.72 -4.76 -6.06
CA ASP A 416 -7.14 -3.83 -7.14
C ASP A 416 -5.97 -3.39 -8.04
N GLY A 417 -4.73 -3.48 -7.55
CA GLY A 417 -3.49 -3.19 -8.28
C GLY A 417 -3.31 -1.71 -8.62
N TRP A 418 -3.62 -0.79 -7.70
CA TRP A 418 -3.39 0.63 -7.97
C TRP A 418 -1.90 0.94 -7.96
N GLU A 419 -1.39 1.45 -9.07
CA GLU A 419 0.03 1.83 -9.22
C GLU A 419 0.17 3.32 -9.55
N ILE A 420 1.02 4.01 -8.79
CA ILE A 420 1.38 5.41 -9.00
C ILE A 420 2.88 5.50 -9.23
N ARG A 421 3.27 6.07 -10.37
CA ARG A 421 4.64 6.52 -10.59
C ARG A 421 4.85 7.87 -9.92
N ILE A 422 5.88 7.99 -9.10
CA ILE A 422 6.28 9.23 -8.42
C ILE A 422 7.59 9.70 -9.04
N SER A 423 7.59 10.87 -9.67
CA SER A 423 8.78 11.44 -10.33
C SER A 423 9.18 12.76 -9.66
N LEU A 424 10.47 12.94 -9.41
CA LEU A 424 11.06 14.20 -8.96
C LEU A 424 11.21 15.15 -10.14
N GLU A 425 10.50 16.28 -10.09
CA GLU A 425 10.51 17.28 -11.15
C GLU A 425 11.50 18.42 -10.86
N ASN A 426 11.64 18.79 -9.58
CA ASN A 426 12.55 19.86 -9.16
C ASN A 426 12.77 19.84 -7.64
N VAL A 427 13.83 20.52 -7.20
CA VAL A 427 14.17 20.76 -5.81
C VAL A 427 14.38 22.27 -5.57
N TYR A 428 13.76 22.80 -4.52
CA TYR A 428 13.87 24.21 -4.13
C TYR A 428 14.53 24.34 -2.77
N ASP A 429 15.73 24.90 -2.73
CA ASP A 429 16.46 25.24 -1.49
C ASP A 429 16.18 26.68 -1.00
N SER A 430 15.34 27.42 -1.72
CA SER A 430 14.86 28.76 -1.32
C SER A 430 13.43 29.00 -1.82
N ASP A 431 12.77 30.02 -1.27
CA ASP A 431 11.44 30.44 -1.72
C ASP A 431 11.47 31.28 -3.01
N ASN A 432 12.64 31.63 -3.54
CA ASN A 432 12.76 32.35 -4.80
C ASN A 432 12.90 31.38 -5.98
N THR A 433 11.80 31.21 -6.72
CA THR A 433 11.74 30.29 -7.88
C THR A 433 11.77 31.01 -9.22
N GLY A 434 11.82 32.35 -9.23
CA GLY A 434 11.65 33.17 -10.44
C GLY A 434 10.20 33.35 -10.90
N ASP A 435 9.25 32.54 -10.40
CA ASP A 435 7.81 32.70 -10.60
C ASP A 435 7.15 33.13 -9.27
N GLU A 436 6.42 34.25 -9.28
CA GLU A 436 5.86 34.84 -8.05
C GLU A 436 4.83 33.91 -7.36
N LYS A 437 3.99 33.23 -8.15
CA LYS A 437 2.96 32.33 -7.62
C LYS A 437 3.60 31.10 -6.99
N LEU A 438 4.53 30.46 -7.70
CA LEU A 438 5.24 29.29 -7.23
C LEU A 438 6.12 29.62 -6.01
N SER A 439 6.76 30.79 -6.00
CA SER A 439 7.53 31.29 -4.85
C SER A 439 6.64 31.40 -3.60
N GLY A 440 5.43 31.94 -3.74
CA GLY A 440 4.45 31.96 -2.65
C GLY A 440 4.03 30.57 -2.16
N GLN A 441 3.86 29.60 -3.06
CA GLN A 441 3.52 28.22 -2.72
C GLN A 441 4.69 27.48 -2.03
N VAL A 442 5.92 27.63 -2.53
CA VAL A 442 7.13 27.06 -1.90
C VAL A 442 7.32 27.64 -0.50
N LYS A 443 7.19 28.97 -0.36
CA LYS A 443 7.24 29.64 0.94
C LYS A 443 6.19 29.08 1.92
N GLN A 444 4.97 28.87 1.45
CA GLN A 444 3.92 28.29 2.29
C GLN A 444 4.28 26.88 2.78
N VAL A 445 4.86 26.03 1.93
CA VAL A 445 5.35 24.70 2.36
C VAL A 445 6.48 24.86 3.38
N MET A 446 7.44 25.78 3.14
CA MET A 446 8.56 26.07 4.04
C MET A 446 8.13 26.51 5.44
N GLU A 447 7.10 27.36 5.52
CA GLU A 447 6.60 27.90 6.78
C GLU A 447 5.67 26.95 7.52
N THR A 448 4.85 26.18 6.79
CA THR A 448 3.82 25.33 7.40
C THR A 448 4.26 23.88 7.61
N GLY A 449 5.26 23.42 6.85
CA GLY A 449 5.66 22.02 6.79
C GLY A 449 4.58 21.11 6.22
N ARG A 450 3.61 21.67 5.47
CA ARG A 450 2.50 20.93 4.87
C ARG A 450 2.68 20.88 3.36
N PRO A 451 2.52 19.72 2.71
CA PRO A 451 2.55 19.64 1.26
C PRO A 451 1.36 20.37 0.65
N LEU A 452 1.51 20.80 -0.60
CA LEU A 452 0.48 21.45 -1.40
C LEU A 452 0.34 20.76 -2.74
N CYS A 453 -0.89 20.56 -3.20
CA CYS A 453 -1.13 20.17 -4.59
C CYS A 453 -1.24 21.44 -5.44
N ILE A 454 -0.43 21.52 -6.49
CA ILE A 454 -0.29 22.70 -7.35
C ILE A 454 -0.92 22.51 -8.73
N ALA A 455 -1.08 21.26 -9.18
CA ALA A 455 -1.80 20.90 -10.40
C ALA A 455 -2.39 19.49 -10.30
N MET A 456 -3.38 19.19 -11.13
CA MET A 456 -3.99 17.86 -11.22
C MET A 456 -4.55 17.60 -12.62
N ASP A 457 -4.55 16.33 -13.01
CA ASP A 457 -5.32 15.81 -14.14
C ASP A 457 -6.33 14.76 -13.62
N GLY A 458 -7.60 14.86 -14.06
CA GLY A 458 -8.72 14.10 -13.51
C GLY A 458 -9.19 14.64 -12.13
N ASN A 459 -10.35 15.30 -12.11
CA ASN A 459 -10.84 16.08 -10.96
C ASN A 459 -11.90 15.40 -10.09
N LEU A 460 -12.26 14.14 -10.35
CA LEU A 460 -13.11 13.34 -9.47
C LEU A 460 -12.25 12.38 -8.65
N PRO A 461 -12.47 12.22 -7.33
CA PRO A 461 -11.72 11.26 -6.54
C PRO A 461 -11.95 9.83 -7.05
N LEU A 462 -10.92 8.99 -6.94
CA LEU A 462 -11.01 7.55 -7.18
C LEU A 462 -11.84 6.88 -6.07
N VAL A 463 -12.18 5.61 -6.30
CA VAL A 463 -12.87 4.75 -5.34
C VAL A 463 -11.99 3.52 -5.14
N GLN A 464 -11.67 3.19 -3.90
CA GLN A 464 -10.98 1.94 -3.56
C GLN A 464 -11.95 0.74 -3.58
N ASP A 465 -11.43 -0.49 -3.67
CA ASP A 465 -12.21 -1.73 -3.73
C ASP A 465 -13.20 -1.80 -4.90
N VAL A 466 -12.94 -1.05 -5.97
CA VAL A 466 -13.81 -0.98 -7.15
C VAL A 466 -13.35 -1.96 -8.23
N GLY A 467 -12.17 -2.58 -8.08
CA GLY A 467 -11.54 -3.42 -9.09
C GLY A 467 -10.57 -2.65 -9.97
N GLY A 468 -9.76 -1.77 -9.36
CA GLY A 468 -8.73 -1.00 -10.06
C GLY A 468 -9.30 0.00 -11.08
N ILE A 469 -8.47 0.40 -12.05
CA ILE A 469 -8.85 1.41 -13.05
C ILE A 469 -10.02 0.98 -13.93
N HIS A 470 -10.07 -0.29 -14.32
CA HIS A 470 -11.18 -0.87 -15.08
C HIS A 470 -12.48 -0.73 -14.29
N GLY A 471 -12.46 -1.19 -13.03
CA GLY A 471 -13.61 -1.09 -12.13
C GLY A 471 -14.08 0.34 -11.92
N TYR A 472 -13.15 1.30 -11.80
CA TYR A 472 -13.51 2.71 -11.68
C TYR A 472 -14.15 3.27 -12.95
N CYS A 473 -13.69 2.87 -14.14
CA CYS A 473 -14.31 3.25 -15.40
C CYS A 473 -15.74 2.68 -15.52
N ASP A 474 -15.94 1.42 -15.13
CA ASP A 474 -17.28 0.81 -15.09
C ASP A 474 -18.20 1.46 -14.07
N PHE A 475 -17.66 1.81 -12.90
CA PHE A 475 -18.35 2.62 -11.91
C PHE A 475 -18.83 3.95 -12.50
N LEU A 476 -17.95 4.69 -13.19
CA LEU A 476 -18.30 5.96 -13.83
C LEU A 476 -19.37 5.78 -14.92
N LYS A 477 -19.24 4.75 -15.77
CA LYS A 477 -20.25 4.40 -16.80
C LYS A 477 -21.60 4.09 -16.14
N THR A 478 -21.59 3.34 -15.04
CA THR A 478 -22.80 2.93 -14.30
C THR A 478 -23.51 4.12 -13.67
N ILE A 479 -22.81 4.98 -12.92
CA ILE A 479 -23.45 6.10 -12.22
C ILE A 479 -23.94 7.19 -13.19
N ASN A 480 -23.39 7.24 -14.41
CA ASN A 480 -23.84 8.14 -15.48
C ASN A 480 -24.76 7.43 -16.50
N GLY A 481 -25.11 6.16 -16.25
CA GLY A 481 -25.98 5.35 -17.10
C GLY A 481 -27.46 5.70 -16.98
N LYS A 482 -28.28 5.04 -17.80
CA LYS A 482 -29.74 5.23 -17.83
C LYS A 482 -30.49 4.43 -16.76
N ASP A 483 -29.90 3.34 -16.27
CA ASP A 483 -30.55 2.48 -15.28
C ASP A 483 -30.50 3.11 -13.88
N ALA A 484 -31.67 3.50 -13.38
CA ALA A 484 -31.78 4.26 -12.13
C ALA A 484 -31.42 3.41 -10.92
N ASP A 485 -31.77 2.13 -10.93
CA ASP A 485 -31.56 1.20 -9.81
C ASP A 485 -30.07 0.89 -9.64
N SER A 486 -29.39 0.47 -10.71
CA SER A 486 -27.94 0.23 -10.66
C SER A 486 -27.16 1.50 -10.30
N ARG A 487 -27.58 2.66 -10.81
CA ARG A 487 -26.95 3.95 -10.44
C ARG A 487 -27.10 4.24 -8.95
N GLN A 488 -28.30 4.06 -8.39
CA GLN A 488 -28.55 4.35 -6.99
C GLN A 488 -27.78 3.38 -6.08
N GLU A 489 -27.82 2.08 -6.37
CA GLU A 489 -27.07 1.06 -5.64
C GLU A 489 -25.56 1.37 -5.64
N MET A 490 -25.01 1.71 -6.81
CA MET A 490 -23.58 1.99 -6.95
C MET A 490 -23.16 3.29 -6.24
N LEU A 491 -24.02 4.33 -6.26
CA LEU A 491 -23.78 5.56 -5.50
C LEU A 491 -23.85 5.34 -4.00
N GLU A 492 -24.79 4.52 -3.51
CA GLU A 492 -24.90 4.17 -2.09
C GLU A 492 -23.67 3.41 -1.60
N TRP A 493 -23.21 2.42 -2.38
CA TRP A 493 -21.98 1.69 -2.11
C TRP A 493 -20.76 2.63 -2.03
N ALA A 494 -20.56 3.48 -3.05
CA ALA A 494 -19.43 4.40 -3.09
C ALA A 494 -19.46 5.42 -1.95
N ARG A 495 -20.65 5.93 -1.57
CA ARG A 495 -20.81 6.82 -0.40
C ARG A 495 -20.45 6.13 0.90
N GLY A 496 -20.74 4.83 1.03
CA GLY A 496 -20.31 4.00 2.17
C GLY A 496 -18.78 3.95 2.33
N LEU A 497 -18.04 4.13 1.23
CA LEU A 497 -16.57 4.23 1.20
C LEU A 497 -16.07 5.68 1.28
N GLY A 498 -16.94 6.65 1.58
CA GLY A 498 -16.58 8.06 1.72
C GLY A 498 -16.48 8.83 0.40
N TRP A 499 -16.85 8.22 -0.73
CA TRP A 499 -16.86 8.91 -2.02
C TRP A 499 -17.99 9.94 -2.09
N THR A 500 -17.66 11.17 -2.49
CA THR A 500 -18.62 12.30 -2.46
C THR A 500 -19.12 12.73 -3.83
N GLY A 501 -18.49 12.27 -4.91
CA GLY A 501 -18.75 12.74 -6.28
C GLY A 501 -18.46 14.22 -6.54
N ARG A 502 -17.88 14.93 -5.56
CA ARG A 502 -17.54 16.35 -5.70
C ARG A 502 -16.24 16.48 -6.49
N ARG A 503 -16.28 17.30 -7.54
CA ARG A 503 -15.08 17.70 -8.27
C ARG A 503 -14.14 18.46 -7.34
N GLN A 504 -12.85 18.16 -7.44
CA GLN A 504 -11.78 18.68 -6.61
C GLN A 504 -11.01 19.76 -7.37
N THR A 505 -10.32 20.62 -6.62
CA THR A 505 -9.33 21.56 -7.16
C THR A 505 -8.01 21.34 -6.42
N PRO A 506 -6.85 21.59 -7.06
CA PRO A 506 -5.54 21.34 -6.45
C PRO A 506 -5.39 21.98 -5.07
N GLU A 507 -5.81 23.23 -4.93
CA GLU A 507 -5.62 24.05 -3.72
C GLU A 507 -6.41 23.55 -2.51
N LYS A 508 -7.37 22.63 -2.71
CA LYS A 508 -8.24 22.09 -1.66
C LYS A 508 -7.94 20.64 -1.30
N LEU A 509 -6.94 20.03 -1.94
CA LEU A 509 -6.60 18.62 -1.70
C LEU A 509 -5.86 18.43 -0.36
N LEU A 510 -4.74 19.14 -0.16
CA LEU A 510 -3.80 18.91 0.96
C LEU A 510 -3.86 19.95 2.08
#